data_AF-A0A1A9V9D5-F1
#
_entry.id   AF-A0A1A9V9D5-F1
#
_cell.length_a   1.000
_cell.length_b   1.000
_cell.length_c   1.000
_cell.angle_alpha   90.00
_cell.angle_beta   90.00
_cell.angle_gamma   90.00
#
_symmetry.space_group_name_H-M   'P 1'
#
loop_
_entity.id
_entity.type
_entity.pdbx_description
1 polymer ?
#
loop_
_entity_poly.entity_id
_entity_poly.type
_entity_poly.pdbx_seq_one_letter_code
_entity_poly.pdbx_strand_id
1 'polypeptide(L)'
;MNVGNIVLILNSIESAFIRNTEEFRNGDHVKGIRTGFLHIDEVMRKLPELNQNAEKCGGTTAGSRDNMSIIIIAFPGAPKPTEEALEADKRLEKQIEEITREEVETNQITDYYELLQALQDRNIEGLPPGGGLHAKYPVIERTFKELFPDEKCETTTH
;
A
#
# COMPACT_ATOMS: atom_id res chain seq x y z
N MET A 1 10.30 -6.41 -15.40
CA MET A 1 8.84 -6.61 -15.58
C MET A 1 8.18 -5.83 -14.47
N ASN A 2 7.54 -4.71 -14.83
CA ASN A 2 6.78 -3.88 -13.89
C ASN A 2 5.47 -4.60 -13.58
N VAL A 3 5.19 -4.84 -12.30
CA VAL A 3 3.88 -5.32 -11.87
C VAL A 3 3.37 -4.32 -10.85
N GLY A 4 2.46 -3.46 -11.32
CA GLY A 4 1.77 -2.48 -10.50
C GLY A 4 0.82 -3.17 -9.54
N ASN A 5 0.87 -2.76 -8.27
CA ASN A 5 0.00 -3.29 -7.22
C ASN A 5 -1.38 -2.61 -7.33
N ILE A 6 -2.44 -3.41 -7.51
CA ILE A 6 -3.83 -2.94 -7.52
C ILE A 6 -4.50 -3.45 -6.24
N VAL A 7 -4.83 -2.54 -5.33
CA VAL A 7 -5.71 -2.80 -4.18
C VAL A 7 -7.15 -2.58 -4.62
N LEU A 8 -7.97 -3.63 -4.61
CA LEU A 8 -9.40 -3.53 -4.92
C LEU A 8 -10.22 -3.49 -3.64
N ILE A 9 -10.82 -2.34 -3.39
CA ILE A 9 -11.90 -2.18 -2.41
C ILE A 9 -13.20 -2.36 -3.19
N LEU A 10 -13.78 -3.56 -3.13
CA LEU A 10 -15.02 -3.82 -3.85
C LEU A 10 -16.17 -3.11 -3.14
N ASN A 11 -16.70 -2.07 -3.78
CA ASN A 11 -17.98 -1.49 -3.38
C ASN A 11 -19.14 -2.48 -3.64
N SER A 12 -20.33 -2.21 -3.11
CA SER A 12 -21.53 -3.07 -3.32
C SER A 12 -21.81 -3.43 -4.79
N ILE A 13 -21.36 -2.61 -5.75
CA ILE A 13 -21.51 -2.83 -7.19
C ILE A 13 -20.57 -3.94 -7.69
N GLU A 14 -19.32 -4.02 -7.23
CA GLU A 14 -18.38 -5.03 -7.71
C GLU A 14 -18.56 -6.38 -7.02
N SER A 15 -19.10 -6.39 -5.79
CA SER A 15 -19.59 -7.62 -5.15
C SER A 15 -20.72 -8.32 -5.93
N ALA A 16 -21.34 -7.63 -6.90
CA ALA A 16 -22.35 -8.22 -7.77
C ALA A 16 -21.74 -9.29 -8.71
N PHE A 17 -20.47 -9.16 -9.10
CA PHE A 17 -19.82 -10.16 -9.97
C PHE A 17 -19.73 -11.52 -9.29
N ILE A 18 -19.28 -11.55 -8.03
CA ILE A 18 -19.21 -12.80 -7.24
C ILE A 18 -20.62 -13.40 -7.06
N ARG A 19 -21.60 -12.57 -6.69
CA ARG A 19 -22.99 -13.01 -6.47
C ARG A 19 -23.68 -13.52 -7.74
N ASN A 20 -23.25 -13.07 -8.91
CA ASN A 20 -23.83 -13.45 -10.20
C ASN A 20 -23.17 -14.68 -10.83
N THR A 21 -22.09 -15.22 -10.26
CA THR A 21 -21.51 -16.48 -10.72
C THR A 21 -22.54 -17.61 -10.62
N GLU A 22 -22.52 -18.53 -11.58
CA GLU A 22 -23.45 -19.66 -11.63
C GLU A 22 -23.31 -20.51 -10.36
N GLU A 23 -22.09 -20.73 -9.91
CA GLU A 23 -21.78 -21.52 -8.72
C GLU A 23 -22.33 -20.87 -7.45
N PHE A 24 -22.18 -19.54 -7.31
CA PHE A 24 -22.72 -18.82 -6.15
C PHE A 24 -24.24 -18.85 -6.12
N ARG A 25 -24.90 -18.73 -7.28
CA ARG A 25 -26.37 -18.81 -7.42
C ARG A 25 -26.92 -20.20 -7.15
N ASN A 26 -26.14 -21.24 -7.47
CA ASN A 26 -26.50 -22.64 -7.24
C ASN A 26 -26.16 -23.13 -5.82
N GLY A 27 -25.72 -22.23 -4.92
CA GLY A 27 -25.44 -22.53 -3.51
C GLY A 27 -24.00 -22.99 -3.22
N ASP A 28 -23.15 -23.13 -4.24
CA ASP A 28 -21.72 -23.39 -4.06
C ASP A 28 -20.98 -22.05 -3.91
N HIS A 29 -21.14 -21.46 -2.73
CA HIS A 29 -20.61 -20.13 -2.43
C HIS A 29 -19.07 -20.08 -2.47
N VAL A 30 -18.38 -21.15 -2.07
CA VAL A 30 -16.91 -21.19 -2.08
C VAL A 30 -16.40 -21.17 -3.51
N LYS A 31 -16.96 -22.01 -4.39
CA LYS A 31 -16.58 -22.03 -5.80
C LYS A 31 -16.97 -20.73 -6.49
N GLY A 32 -18.15 -20.18 -6.21
CA GLY A 32 -18.60 -18.91 -6.76
C GLY A 32 -17.72 -17.71 -6.37
N ILE A 33 -17.27 -17.65 -5.10
CA ILE A 33 -16.28 -16.64 -4.65
C ILE A 33 -14.98 -16.81 -5.42
N ARG A 34 -14.47 -18.04 -5.57
CA ARG A 34 -13.23 -18.31 -6.29
C ARG A 34 -13.32 -17.95 -7.77
N THR A 35 -14.41 -18.33 -8.44
CA THR A 35 -14.67 -18.01 -9.84
C THR A 35 -14.76 -16.49 -10.03
N GLY A 36 -15.51 -15.80 -9.18
CA GLY A 36 -15.63 -14.34 -9.22
C GLY A 36 -14.30 -13.62 -8.97
N PHE A 37 -13.50 -14.10 -8.00
CA PHE A 37 -12.16 -13.58 -7.71
C PHE A 37 -11.25 -13.67 -8.95
N LEU A 38 -11.17 -14.84 -9.58
CA LEU A 38 -10.30 -15.07 -10.74
C LEU A 38 -10.72 -14.21 -11.94
N HIS A 39 -12.03 -14.02 -12.13
CA HIS A 39 -12.55 -13.15 -13.18
C HIS A 39 -12.16 -11.68 -12.94
N ILE A 40 -12.31 -11.19 -11.71
CA ILE A 40 -11.91 -9.82 -11.34
C ILE A 40 -10.40 -9.64 -11.54
N ASP A 41 -9.57 -10.59 -11.11
CA ASP A 41 -8.12 -10.58 -11.31
C ASP A 41 -7.75 -10.48 -12.80
N GLU A 42 -8.42 -11.27 -13.65
CA GLU A 42 -8.20 -11.25 -15.10
C GLU A 42 -8.62 -9.93 -15.74
N VAL A 43 -9.76 -9.35 -15.34
CA VAL A 43 -10.22 -8.03 -15.82
C VAL A 43 -9.22 -6.95 -15.45
N MET A 44 -8.75 -6.94 -14.20
CA MET A 44 -7.80 -5.95 -13.70
C MET A 44 -6.44 -6.04 -14.38
N ARG A 45 -6.01 -7.25 -14.77
CA ARG A 45 -4.82 -7.46 -15.59
C ARG A 45 -4.92 -6.80 -16.98
N LYS A 46 -6.14 -6.61 -17.50
CA LYS A 46 -6.40 -6.09 -18.85
C LYS A 46 -6.70 -4.59 -18.89
N LEU A 47 -6.84 -3.91 -17.74
CA LEU A 47 -7.11 -2.47 -17.69
C LEU A 47 -5.80 -1.65 -17.81
N PRO A 48 -5.57 -0.92 -18.93
CA PRO A 48 -4.32 -0.17 -19.13
C PRO A 48 -4.22 1.08 -18.25
N GLU A 49 -5.34 1.65 -17.83
CA GLU A 49 -5.44 2.94 -17.13
C GLU A 49 -4.95 2.86 -15.67
N LEU A 50 -4.94 1.67 -15.06
CA LEU A 50 -4.35 1.42 -13.74
C LEU A 50 -2.81 1.28 -13.77
N ASN A 51 -2.24 1.04 -14.96
CA ASN A 51 -0.79 0.90 -15.14
C ASN A 51 -0.08 2.23 -15.48
N GLN A 52 -0.81 3.31 -15.71
CA GLN A 52 -0.24 4.60 -16.14
C GLN A 52 0.22 5.49 -14.98
N ASN A 53 -0.21 5.22 -13.74
CA ASN A 53 0.23 5.93 -12.54
C ASN A 53 1.11 5.06 -11.65
N ALA A 54 2.01 4.29 -12.28
CA ALA A 54 2.98 3.42 -11.59
C ALA A 54 4.01 4.18 -10.73
N GLU A 55 3.95 5.52 -10.66
CA GLU A 55 4.78 6.34 -9.77
C GLU A 55 4.23 6.46 -8.34
N LYS A 56 3.01 5.95 -8.07
CA LYS A 56 2.44 5.95 -6.72
C LYS A 56 2.56 4.55 -6.09
N CYS A 57 3.79 4.10 -5.88
CA CYS A 57 4.07 2.81 -5.26
C CYS A 57 3.82 2.85 -3.74
N GLY A 58 2.56 2.79 -3.33
CA GLY A 58 2.20 2.43 -1.96
C GLY A 58 2.00 0.93 -1.88
N GLY A 59 3.02 0.15 -1.48
CA GLY A 59 2.75 -1.23 -1.03
C GLY A 59 3.81 -2.33 -1.14
N THR A 60 5.06 -2.08 -1.57
CA THR A 60 6.07 -3.16 -1.50
C THR A 60 6.81 -3.15 -0.17
N THR A 61 6.15 -3.69 0.86
CA THR A 61 6.76 -3.95 2.18
C THR A 61 7.12 -5.42 2.39
N ALA A 62 6.47 -6.35 1.68
CA ALA A 62 6.81 -7.75 1.75
C ALA A 62 7.66 -8.11 0.52
N GLY A 63 8.84 -8.70 0.71
CA GLY A 63 9.74 -9.20 -0.33
C GLY A 63 9.18 -10.35 -1.18
N SER A 64 7.85 -10.41 -1.35
CA SER A 64 7.16 -11.37 -2.20
C SER A 64 7.34 -10.98 -3.66
N ARG A 65 8.01 -11.86 -4.41
CA ARG A 65 8.12 -11.78 -5.87
C ARG A 65 6.93 -12.47 -6.57
N ASP A 66 5.91 -12.85 -5.80
CA ASP A 66 4.73 -13.54 -6.29
C ASP A 66 3.61 -12.56 -6.66
N ASN A 67 2.69 -13.01 -7.51
CA ASN A 67 1.44 -12.31 -7.81
C ASN A 67 0.55 -12.24 -6.55
N MET A 68 0.68 -11.17 -5.76
CA MET A 68 -0.18 -10.89 -4.61
C MET A 68 -1.43 -10.14 -5.05
N SER A 69 -2.59 -10.80 -5.04
CA SER A 69 -3.89 -10.14 -5.19
C SER A 69 -4.71 -10.26 -3.91
N ILE A 70 -5.23 -9.12 -3.44
CA ILE A 70 -6.10 -9.02 -2.27
C ILE A 70 -7.48 -8.50 -2.70
N ILE A 71 -8.54 -9.14 -2.24
CA ILE A 71 -9.90 -8.61 -2.34
C ILE A 71 -10.37 -8.25 -0.93
N ILE A 72 -10.74 -6.98 -0.74
CA ILE A 72 -11.34 -6.49 0.50
C ILE A 72 -12.84 -6.29 0.25
N ILE A 73 -13.68 -7.01 1.01
CA ILE A 73 -15.14 -6.88 0.95
C ILE A 73 -15.61 -6.18 2.24
N ALA A 74 -16.12 -4.96 2.10
CA ALA A 74 -16.66 -4.17 3.20
C ALA A 74 -18.19 -4.20 3.20
N PHE A 75 -18.80 -4.60 4.33
CA PHE A 75 -20.25 -4.59 4.51
C PHE A 75 -20.76 -3.25 5.09
N PRO A 76 -22.07 -2.95 5.00
CA PRO A 76 -22.67 -1.85 5.75
C PRO A 76 -22.48 -2.09 7.26
N GLY A 77 -21.50 -1.41 7.85
CA GLY A 77 -21.02 -1.67 9.21
C GLY A 77 -19.50 -1.79 9.32
N ALA A 78 -18.79 -1.88 8.19
CA ALA A 78 -17.34 -1.74 8.16
C ALA A 78 -16.91 -0.38 8.76
N PRO A 79 -15.77 -0.33 9.45
CA PRO A 79 -15.24 0.91 10.01
C PRO A 79 -15.15 1.99 8.94
N LYS A 80 -15.72 3.15 9.24
CA LYS A 80 -15.57 4.34 8.39
C LYS A 80 -14.37 5.13 8.88
N PRO A 81 -13.67 5.86 8.00
CA PRO A 81 -12.67 6.84 8.43
C PRO A 81 -13.30 7.80 9.44
N THR A 82 -12.60 8.02 10.55
CA THR A 82 -12.95 9.03 11.55
C THR A 82 -12.06 10.25 11.36
N GLU A 83 -12.56 11.44 11.69
CA GLU A 83 -11.74 12.67 11.64
C GLU A 83 -10.50 12.54 12.52
N GLU A 84 -10.64 11.96 13.71
CA GLU A 84 -9.52 11.69 14.62
C GLU A 84 -8.43 10.83 13.97
N ALA A 85 -8.80 9.78 13.24
CA ALA A 85 -7.84 8.92 12.55
C ALA A 85 -7.15 9.65 11.39
N LEU A 86 -7.88 10.49 10.65
CA LEU A 86 -7.31 11.28 9.56
C LEU A 86 -6.34 12.35 10.10
N GLU A 87 -6.68 13.00 11.21
CA GLU A 87 -5.80 13.97 11.86
C GLU A 87 -4.57 13.30 12.48
N ALA A 88 -4.73 12.13 13.11
CA ALA A 88 -3.63 11.34 13.64
C ALA A 88 -2.66 10.94 12.53
N ASP A 89 -3.18 10.51 11.38
CA ASP A 89 -2.36 10.15 10.22
C ASP A 89 -1.56 11.36 9.70
N LYS A 90 -2.21 12.52 9.55
CA LYS A 90 -1.53 13.77 9.16
C LYS A 90 -0.44 14.19 10.15
N ARG A 91 -0.70 14.07 11.46
CA ARG A 91 0.29 14.38 12.50
C ARG A 91 1.50 13.45 12.40
N LEU A 92 1.25 12.15 12.20
CA LEU A 92 2.30 11.16 12.01
C LEU A 92 3.14 11.46 10.76
N GLU A 93 2.51 11.80 9.63
CA GLU A 93 3.25 12.14 8.41
C GLU A 93 4.18 13.32 8.65
N LYS A 94 3.69 14.39 9.26
CA LYS A 94 4.51 15.56 9.61
C LYS A 94 5.69 15.20 10.52
N GLN A 95 5.47 14.36 11.53
CA GLN A 95 6.52 13.88 12.41
C GLN A 95 7.57 13.05 11.65
N ILE A 96 7.15 12.18 10.74
CA ILE A 96 8.06 11.37 9.92
C ILE A 96 8.90 12.27 8.99
N GLU A 97 8.31 13.30 8.40
CA GLU A 97 9.05 14.27 7.58
C GLU A 97 10.14 14.98 8.41
N GLU A 98 9.79 15.43 9.62
CA GLU A 98 10.73 16.10 10.54
C GLU A 98 11.89 15.18 10.94
N ILE A 99 11.60 13.96 11.38
CA ILE A 99 12.63 12.97 11.76
C ILE A 99 13.49 12.59 10.56
N THR A 100 12.88 12.43 9.37
CA THR A 100 13.63 12.10 8.14
C THR A 100 14.69 13.16 7.84
N ARG A 101 14.34 14.45 7.92
CA ARG A 101 15.31 15.54 7.71
C ARG A 101 16.37 15.58 8.80
N GLU A 102 15.97 15.38 10.05
CA GLU A 102 16.88 15.34 11.21
C GLU A 102 17.95 14.25 11.03
N GLU A 103 17.54 13.04 10.62
CA GLU A 103 18.46 11.91 10.38
C GLU A 103 19.42 12.20 9.23
N VAL A 104 18.92 12.72 8.11
CA VAL A 104 19.74 13.11 6.97
C VAL A 104 20.80 14.14 7.36
N GLU A 105 20.42 15.18 8.12
CA GLU A 105 21.33 16.25 8.52
C GLU A 105 22.33 15.79 9.59
N THR A 106 21.85 15.08 10.62
CA THR A 106 22.66 14.68 11.79
C THR A 106 23.69 13.62 11.43
N ASN A 107 23.28 12.62 10.65
CA ASN A 107 24.11 11.48 10.27
C ASN A 107 24.73 11.64 8.87
N GLN A 108 24.48 12.76 8.19
CA GLN A 108 24.97 13.06 6.84
C GLN A 108 24.60 11.96 5.82
N ILE A 109 23.40 11.40 5.98
CA ILE A 109 22.93 10.28 5.18
C ILE A 109 22.54 10.78 3.78
N THR A 110 23.19 10.23 2.76
CA THR A 110 22.88 10.51 1.36
C THR A 110 22.33 9.30 0.62
N ASP A 111 22.30 8.12 1.27
CA ASP A 111 21.76 6.88 0.72
C ASP A 111 20.38 6.58 1.33
N TYR A 112 19.42 6.21 0.47
CA TYR A 112 18.05 5.97 0.92
C TYR A 112 17.92 4.72 1.81
N TYR A 113 18.71 3.67 1.58
CA TYR A 113 18.64 2.46 2.38
C TYR A 113 19.23 2.67 3.78
N GLU A 114 20.35 3.39 3.87
CA GLU A 114 20.93 3.81 5.16
C GLU A 114 19.95 4.67 5.97
N LEU A 115 19.22 5.57 5.31
CA LEU A 115 18.16 6.36 5.95
C LEU A 115 17.05 5.46 6.53
N LEU A 116 16.61 4.46 5.77
CA LEU A 116 15.58 3.54 6.26
C LEU A 116 16.06 2.73 7.47
N GLN A 117 17.33 2.34 7.52
CA GLN A 117 17.90 1.67 8.69
C GLN A 117 17.93 2.62 9.90
N ALA A 118 18.39 3.86 9.73
CA ALA A 118 18.41 4.85 10.81
C ALA A 118 17.00 5.13 11.36
N LEU A 119 15.99 5.22 10.49
CA LEU A 119 14.60 5.45 10.91
C LEU A 119 13.96 4.25 11.61
N GLN A 120 14.42 3.02 11.35
CA GLN A 120 13.95 1.81 12.05
C GLN A 120 14.36 1.80 13.53
N ASP A 121 15.50 2.40 13.86
CA ASP A 121 15.99 2.50 15.24
C ASP A 121 15.32 3.64 16.02
N ARG A 122 14.59 4.54 15.36
CA ARG A 122 13.84 5.63 15.99
C ARG A 122 12.52 5.11 16.59
N ASN A 123 12.23 5.52 17.82
CA ASN A 123 10.95 5.22 18.47
C ASN A 123 9.85 6.17 17.95
N ILE A 124 9.23 5.83 16.82
CA ILE A 124 8.14 6.60 16.21
C ILE A 124 6.79 6.08 16.71
N GLU A 125 6.10 6.89 17.50
CA GLU A 125 4.76 6.57 18.00
C GLU A 125 3.67 6.76 16.93
N GLY A 126 2.55 6.06 17.09
CA GLY A 126 1.37 6.24 16.22
C GLY A 126 1.46 5.55 14.86
N LEU A 127 2.49 4.75 14.60
CA LEU A 127 2.64 4.01 13.35
C LEU A 127 1.44 3.09 13.06
N PRO A 128 1.06 2.90 11.78
CA PRO A 128 -0.03 2.03 11.40
C PRO A 128 0.17 0.60 11.95
N PRO A 129 -0.84 -0.01 12.58
CA PRO A 129 -0.72 -1.38 13.07
C PRO A 129 -0.45 -2.35 11.91
N GLY A 130 0.46 -3.29 12.12
CA GLY A 130 0.92 -4.25 11.11
C GLY A 130 1.94 -3.65 10.14
N GLY A 131 1.55 -2.64 9.36
CA GLY A 131 2.41 -2.04 8.34
C GLY A 131 3.61 -1.26 8.90
N GLY A 132 3.50 -0.75 10.13
CA GLY A 132 4.58 -0.04 10.81
C GLY A 132 5.12 1.14 9.99
N LEU A 133 6.43 1.37 10.07
CA LEU A 133 7.11 2.43 9.31
C LEU A 133 7.00 2.23 7.79
N HIS A 134 6.94 0.99 7.33
CA HIS A 134 6.86 0.67 5.91
C HIS A 134 5.61 1.23 5.23
N ALA A 135 4.49 1.30 5.95
CA ALA A 135 3.27 1.95 5.45
C ALA A 135 3.45 3.44 5.17
N LYS A 136 4.55 4.04 5.67
CA LYS A 136 4.90 5.45 5.52
C LYS A 136 6.16 5.69 4.68
N TYR A 137 6.71 4.67 4.04
CA TYR A 137 7.80 4.83 3.06
C TYR A 137 7.51 5.87 1.98
N PRO A 138 6.28 6.02 1.44
CA PRO A 138 6.01 7.08 0.47
C PRO A 138 6.24 8.50 1.00
N VAL A 139 6.06 8.72 2.31
CA VAL A 139 6.33 10.02 2.96
C VAL A 139 7.85 10.22 3.06
N ILE A 140 8.57 9.20 3.54
CA ILE A 140 10.03 9.22 3.67
C ILE A 140 10.68 9.45 2.30
N GLU A 141 10.25 8.71 1.28
CA GLU A 141 10.73 8.83 -0.10
C GLU A 141 10.51 10.23 -0.66
N ARG A 142 9.30 10.80 -0.46
CA ARG A 142 9.00 12.17 -0.89
C ARG A 142 9.95 13.17 -0.21
N THR A 143 10.08 13.08 1.11
CA THR A 143 10.94 13.99 1.88
C THR A 143 12.41 13.87 1.49
N PHE A 144 12.89 12.66 1.25
CA PHE A 144 14.26 12.40 0.83
C PHE A 144 14.52 12.95 -0.58
N LYS A 145 13.60 12.75 -1.53
CA LYS A 145 13.71 13.28 -2.90
C LYS A 145 13.68 14.80 -2.98
N GLU A 146 13.09 15.48 -2.01
CA GLU A 146 13.18 16.94 -1.92
C GLU A 146 14.60 17.43 -1.61
N LEU A 147 15.41 16.60 -0.92
CA LEU A 147 16.81 16.88 -0.59
C LEU A 147 17.77 16.35 -1.66
N PHE A 148 17.46 15.18 -2.23
CA PHE A 148 18.28 14.48 -3.24
C PHE A 148 17.42 14.04 -4.44
N PRO A 149 17.08 14.95 -5.37
CA PRO A 149 16.12 14.67 -6.45
C PRO A 149 16.54 13.57 -7.42
N ASP A 150 17.85 13.43 -7.65
CA ASP A 150 18.43 12.49 -8.62
C ASP A 150 18.74 11.12 -7.99
N GLU A 151 18.62 10.99 -6.67
CA GLU A 151 18.98 9.78 -5.94
C GLU A 151 17.88 8.71 -6.03
N LYS A 152 18.29 7.45 -6.18
CA LYS A 152 17.34 6.35 -6.31
C LYS A 152 16.87 5.90 -4.94
N CYS A 153 15.55 5.83 -4.78
CA CYS A 153 14.91 5.31 -3.57
C CYS A 153 14.58 3.82 -3.74
N GLU A 154 15.59 2.94 -3.73
CA GLU A 154 15.40 1.50 -3.86
C GLU A 154 15.54 0.82 -2.50
N THR A 155 14.52 0.06 -2.07
CA THR A 155 14.61 -0.80 -0.89
C THR A 155 15.28 -2.11 -1.29
N THR A 156 16.53 -2.33 -0.89
CA THR A 156 17.20 -3.60 -1.18
C THR A 156 16.62 -4.69 -0.31
N THR A 157 15.96 -5.66 -0.95
CA THR A 157 15.45 -6.89 -0.32
C THR A 157 16.62 -7.88 -0.26
N HIS A 158 17.22 -8.01 0.92
CA HIS A 158 18.10 -9.15 1.22
C HIS A 158 17.28 -10.28 1.85
#